data_AF-A0A482V7X4-F1
#
_entry.id   AF-A0A482V7X4-F1
#
_cell.length_a   1.000
_cell.length_b   1.000
_cell.length_c   1.000
_cell.angle_alpha   90.00
_cell.angle_beta   90.00
_cell.angle_gamma   90.00
#
_symmetry.space_group_name_H-M   'P 1'
#
loop_
_entity.id
_entity.type
_entity.pdbx_description
1 polymer ?
#
loop_
_entity_poly.entity_id
_entity_poly.type
_entity_poly.pdbx_seq_one_letter_code
_entity_poly.pdbx_strand_id
1 'polypeptide(L)'
;MSGKGKRGAQLLTPQSILCYMETQDNTQYPIYSGIYGKLLEINDRILENPNLILDDLNEGFLAIILPDMRRHEENMQSLTPAAEYN
;
A
#
# COMPACT_ATOMS: atom_id res chain seq x y z
N MET A 1 21.27 16.10 -4.82
CA MET A 1 19.88 16.08 -5.35
C MET A 1 18.95 16.32 -4.17
N SER A 2 18.53 17.56 -3.91
CA SER A 2 17.60 17.87 -2.82
C SER A 2 16.18 17.57 -3.33
N GLY A 3 15.61 16.44 -2.94
CA GLY A 3 14.29 16.02 -3.41
C GLY A 3 13.26 17.12 -3.16
N LYS A 4 12.63 17.62 -4.22
CA LYS A 4 11.50 18.57 -4.14
C LYS A 4 10.43 17.91 -3.28
N GLY A 5 10.38 18.33 -2.02
CA GLY A 5 9.93 17.45 -0.94
C GLY A 5 8.48 17.06 -1.06
N LYS A 6 8.21 15.84 -1.56
CA LYS A 6 6.98 15.06 -1.32
C LYS A 6 5.69 15.90 -1.35
N ARG A 7 5.67 16.97 -2.15
CA ARG A 7 4.71 18.10 -2.07
C ARG A 7 3.51 17.84 -2.96
N GLY A 8 3.69 17.02 -4.00
CA GLY A 8 2.64 16.51 -4.89
C GLY A 8 2.40 15.00 -4.76
N ALA A 9 2.92 14.36 -3.70
CA ALA A 9 2.61 12.95 -3.44
C ALA A 9 1.11 12.81 -3.13
N GLN A 10 0.47 11.79 -3.70
CA GLN A 10 -0.94 11.52 -3.48
C GLN A 10 -1.18 11.30 -1.98
N LEU A 11 -2.14 12.04 -1.43
CA LEU A 11 -2.61 11.82 -0.07
C LEU A 11 -3.57 10.64 -0.05
N LEU A 12 -3.33 9.72 0.87
CA LEU A 12 -4.13 8.53 1.07
C LEU A 12 -4.93 8.64 2.37
N THR A 13 -6.13 8.09 2.32
CA THR A 13 -6.98 7.75 3.46
C THR A 13 -7.04 6.23 3.59
N PRO A 14 -7.46 5.66 4.73
CA PRO A 14 -7.60 4.22 4.89
C PRO A 14 -8.47 3.56 3.80
N GLN A 15 -9.48 4.26 3.27
CA GLN A 15 -10.37 3.78 2.21
C GLN A 15 -9.87 4.11 0.80
N SER A 16 -8.72 4.75 0.63
CA SER A 16 -8.13 4.99 -0.68
C SER A 16 -7.72 3.66 -1.31
N ILE A 17 -8.19 3.39 -2.52
CA ILE A 17 -7.83 2.20 -3.30
C ILE A 17 -6.44 2.44 -3.92
N LEU A 18 -5.52 1.52 -3.67
CA LEU A 18 -4.18 1.51 -4.25
C LEU A 18 -4.19 0.88 -5.64
N CYS A 19 -4.84 -0.28 -5.77
CA CYS A 19 -5.01 -1.01 -7.01
C CYS A 19 -6.19 -1.99 -6.89
N TYR A 20 -6.53 -2.62 -8.02
CA TYR A 20 -7.42 -3.77 -8.05
C TYR A 20 -6.59 -5.02 -8.36
N MET A 21 -6.75 -6.06 -7.55
CA MET A 21 -6.28 -7.40 -7.92
C MET A 21 -7.35 -8.09 -8.74
N GLU A 22 -6.98 -8.52 -9.94
CA GLU A 22 -7.87 -9.25 -10.84
C GLU A 22 -7.49 -10.73 -10.83
N THR A 23 -8.47 -11.59 -10.60
CA THR A 23 -8.30 -13.05 -10.65
C THR A 23 -8.61 -13.59 -12.04
N GLN A 24 -8.27 -14.85 -12.30
CA GLN A 24 -8.44 -15.49 -13.63
C GLN A 24 -9.90 -15.53 -14.12
N ASP A 25 -10.87 -15.42 -13.22
CA ASP A 25 -12.30 -15.31 -13.51
C ASP A 25 -12.76 -13.86 -13.79
N ASN A 26 -11.82 -12.90 -13.87
CA ASN A 26 -12.02 -11.46 -14.00
C ASN A 26 -12.70 -10.79 -12.79
N THR A 27 -12.77 -11.47 -11.65
CA THR A 27 -13.22 -10.82 -10.41
C THR A 27 -12.16 -9.83 -9.93
N GLN A 28 -12.57 -8.62 -9.59
CA GLN A 28 -11.68 -7.55 -9.13
C GLN A 28 -11.87 -7.27 -7.64
N TYR A 29 -10.76 -7.24 -6.91
CA TYR A 29 -10.71 -6.97 -5.48
C TYR A 29 -9.94 -5.67 -5.22
N PRO A 30 -10.57 -4.64 -4.63
CA PRO A 30 -9.87 -3.41 -4.30
C PRO A 30 -8.91 -3.63 -3.13
N ILE A 31 -7.66 -3.19 -3.29
CA ILE A 31 -6.67 -3.17 -2.21
C ILE A 31 -6.64 -1.77 -1.62
N TYR A 32 -7.00 -1.67 -0.35
CA TYR A 32 -7.10 -0.40 0.37
C TYR A 32 -5.78 -0.03 1.06
N SER A 33 -5.54 1.27 1.20
CA SER A 33 -4.35 1.80 1.88
C SER A 33 -4.27 1.45 3.36
N GLY A 34 -5.41 1.30 4.06
CA GLY A 34 -5.48 0.96 5.48
C GLY A 34 -5.01 2.04 6.47
N ILE A 35 -4.32 3.09 6.01
CA ILE A 35 -3.77 4.17 6.83
C ILE A 35 -3.91 5.54 6.15
N TYR A 36 -3.74 6.60 6.93
CA TYR A 36 -3.50 7.94 6.40
C TYR A 36 -2.01 8.16 6.09
N GLY A 37 -1.71 8.67 4.90
CA GLY A 37 -0.31 8.90 4.51
C GLY A 37 -0.12 9.54 3.14
N LYS A 38 1.12 9.53 2.68
CA LYS A 38 1.53 9.95 1.33
C LYS A 38 2.06 8.75 0.57
N LEU A 39 1.50 8.48 -0.61
CA LEU A 39 2.03 7.48 -1.52
C LEU A 39 3.41 7.92 -2.03
N LEU A 40 4.44 7.10 -1.79
CA LEU A 40 5.79 7.34 -2.29
C LEU A 40 6.09 6.54 -3.55
N GLU A 41 5.62 5.29 -3.59
CA GLU A 41 5.96 4.33 -4.64
C GLU A 41 4.84 3.31 -4.82
N ILE A 42 4.62 2.90 -6.07
CA ILE A 42 3.87 1.70 -6.45
C ILE A 42 4.88 0.78 -7.15
N ASN A 43 4.86 -0.50 -6.82
CA ASN A 43 5.77 -1.48 -7.42
C ASN A 43 5.24 -1.91 -8.80
N ASP A 44 5.81 -1.34 -9.85
CA ASP A 44 5.45 -1.64 -11.23
C ASP A 44 5.91 -3.03 -11.69
N ARG A 45 6.91 -3.63 -11.03
CA ARG A 45 7.41 -4.98 -11.33
C ARG A 45 6.34 -6.06 -11.16
N ILE A 46 5.33 -5.80 -10.35
CA ILE A 46 4.18 -6.70 -10.16
C ILE A 46 3.36 -6.82 -11.45
N LEU A 47 3.34 -5.79 -12.30
CA LEU A 47 2.66 -5.86 -13.60
C LEU A 47 3.35 -6.82 -14.56
N GLU A 48 4.68 -6.95 -14.44
CA GLU A 48 5.48 -7.88 -15.26
C GLU A 48 5.47 -9.30 -14.67
N ASN A 49 5.48 -9.43 -13.34
CA ASN A 49 5.43 -10.70 -12.63
C ASN A 49 4.53 -10.62 -11.38
N PRO A 50 3.21 -10.88 -11.52
CA PRO A 50 2.27 -10.82 -10.41
C PRO A 50 2.58 -11.80 -9.26
N ASN A 51 3.26 -12.92 -9.55
CA ASN A 51 3.60 -13.92 -8.54
C ASN A 51 4.66 -13.43 -7.54
N LEU A 52 5.34 -12.31 -7.81
CA LEU A 52 6.31 -11.71 -6.90
C LEU A 52 5.69 -11.40 -5.52
N ILE A 53 4.39 -11.11 -5.46
CA ILE A 53 3.63 -10.88 -4.22
C ILE A 53 3.68 -12.12 -3.30
N LEU A 54 3.73 -13.32 -3.87
CA LEU A 54 3.74 -14.59 -3.13
C LEU A 54 5.17 -15.10 -2.90
N ASP A 55 6.05 -14.89 -3.87
CA ASP A 55 7.38 -15.49 -3.90
C ASP A 55 8.39 -14.77 -2.99
N ASP A 56 8.32 -13.44 -2.88
CA ASP A 56 9.24 -12.65 -2.05
C ASP A 56 8.55 -11.41 -1.49
N LEU A 57 8.26 -11.40 -0.18
CA LEU A 57 7.59 -10.27 0.47
C LEU A 57 8.42 -8.97 0.48
N ASN A 58 9.75 -9.05 0.32
CA ASN A 58 10.58 -7.84 0.25
C ASN A 58 10.47 -7.16 -1.11
N GLU A 59 10.38 -7.96 -2.17
CA GLU A 59 10.35 -7.48 -3.56
C GLU A 59 8.92 -7.38 -4.11
N GLY A 60 7.97 -8.06 -3.47
CA GLY A 60 6.55 -8.15 -3.84
C GLY A 60 5.63 -7.16 -3.12
N PHE A 61 6.19 -6.11 -2.52
CA PHE A 61 5.38 -5.04 -1.92
C PHE A 61 4.51 -4.35 -2.97
N LEU A 62 3.28 -3.94 -2.63
CA LEU A 62 2.41 -3.21 -3.56
C LEU A 62 2.72 -1.71 -3.61
N ALA A 63 2.95 -1.11 -2.45
CA ALA A 63 3.14 0.32 -2.30
C ALA A 63 4.02 0.66 -1.11
N ILE A 64 4.77 1.76 -1.22
CA ILE A 64 5.45 2.39 -0.08
C ILE A 64 4.69 3.65 0.29
N ILE A 65 4.19 3.69 1.53
CA ILE A 65 3.41 4.80 2.06
C ILE A 65 4.18 5.43 3.20
N LEU A 66 4.34 6.75 3.17
CA LEU A 66 4.81 7.53 4.31
C LEU A 66 3.63 7.87 5.21
N PRO A 67 3.54 7.33 6.44
CA PRO A 67 2.42 7.62 7.33
C PRO A 67 2.33 9.10 7.69
N ASP A 68 1.11 9.62 7.88
CA ASP A 68 0.92 10.94 8.49
C ASP A 68 1.25 10.87 9.98
N MET A 69 2.40 11.42 10.37
CA MET A 69 2.87 11.43 11.77
C MET A 69 1.90 12.08 12.74
N ARG A 70 1.04 13.00 12.27
CA ARG A 70 0.03 13.65 13.13
C ARG A 70 -1.11 12.71 13.50
N ARG A 71 -1.24 11.58 12.79
CA ARG A 71 -2.29 10.56 12.96
C ARG A 71 -1.69 9.21 13.30
N HIS A 72 -0.49 9.19 13.88
CA HIS A 72 0.24 7.96 14.18
C HIS A 72 -0.58 7.00 15.05
N GLU A 73 -1.19 7.48 16.14
CA GLU A 73 -2.01 6.64 17.03
C GLU A 73 -3.21 6.03 16.30
N GLU A 74 -3.93 6.83 15.52
CA GLU A 74 -5.08 6.37 14.72
C GLU A 74 -4.66 5.32 13.67
N ASN A 75 -3.56 5.57 12.95
CA ASN A 75 -3.01 4.63 11.98
C ASN A 75 -2.57 3.32 12.63
N MET A 76 -2.00 3.35 13.84
CA MET A 76 -1.56 2.13 14.52
C MET A 76 -2.72 1.34 15.11
N GLN A 77 -3.76 2.02 15.62
CA GLN A 77 -4.95 1.37 16.19
C GLN A 77 -5.85 0.74 15.12
N SER A 78 -5.82 1.24 13.88
CA SER A 78 -6.59 0.66 12.77
C SER A 78 -5.98 -0.63 12.21
N LEU A 79 -4.73 -0.96 12.58
CA LEU A 79 -4.04 -2.15 12.10
C LEU A 79 -4.22 -3.32 13.05
N THR A 80 -4.54 -4.48 12.48
CA THR A 80 -4.62 -5.73 13.22
C THR A 80 -3.21 -6.26 13.50
N PRO A 81 -2.85 -6.57 14.76
CA PRO A 81 -1.57 -7.20 15.07
C PRO A 81 -1.40 -8.55 14.37
N ALA A 82 -0.17 -8.91 14.02
CA ALA A 82 0.13 -10.15 13.30
C ALA A 82 -0.38 -11.41 14.01
N ALA A 83 -0.39 -11.43 15.34
CA ALA A 83 -0.88 -12.56 16.13
C ALA A 83 -2.40 -12.78 16.02
N GLU A 84 -3.15 -11.79 15.53
CA GLU A 84 -4.61 -11.83 15.35
C GLU A 84 -5.01 -12.09 13.89
N TYR A 85 -4.04 -12.14 12.97
CA TYR A 85 -4.26 -12.48 11.57
C TYR A 85 -4.27 -14.02 11.44
N ASN A 86 -5.44 -14.58 11.06
CA ASN A 86 -5.63 -16.03 10.87
C ASN A 86 -5.25 -16.49 9.47
#